data_AF-A0A1V0DFT9-F1
#
_entry.id   AF-A0A1V0DFT9-F1
#
_cell.length_a   1.000
_cell.length_b   1.000
_cell.length_c   1.000
_cell.angle_alpha   90.00
_cell.angle_beta   90.00
_cell.angle_gamma   90.00
#
_symmetry.space_group_name_H-M   'P 1'
#
loop_
_entity.id
_entity.type
_entity.pdbx_description
1 polymer ?
#
loop_
_entity_poly.entity_id
_entity_poly.type
_entity_poly.pdbx_seq_one_letter_code
_entity_poly.pdbx_strand_id
1 'polypeptide(L)'
;MPSPSDDPRTEAAVFQSMTLLSALTTAAAVWRAIRERRAGQDPSAQEAEAVVRPRLHRAVRDLSATLMRLHAGLACPPEAPPPAALVRRFDDLLALREATQLLQTIHQRLLSLYPAVSEALVEDVRRQHHAGRALLEDEDAAFPAALAAFAEDGFAVEHRLRAELGLA
;
A
#
# COMPACT_ATOMS: atom_id res chain seq x y z
N MET A 1 9.00 -40.65 5.28
CA MET A 1 8.48 -40.17 3.98
C MET A 1 8.71 -38.67 3.97
N PRO A 2 9.63 -38.13 3.15
CA PRO A 2 9.81 -36.69 3.05
C PRO A 2 8.57 -36.08 2.39
N SER A 3 8.04 -35.00 2.95
CA SER A 3 6.91 -34.27 2.38
C SER A 3 7.33 -33.58 1.07
N PRO A 4 6.44 -33.47 0.06
CA PRO A 4 6.74 -32.79 -1.21
C PRO A 4 7.06 -31.28 -1.05
N SER A 5 6.93 -30.72 0.15
CA SER A 5 7.30 -29.35 0.52
C SER A 5 8.80 -29.12 0.73
N ASP A 6 9.60 -30.18 0.87
CA ASP A 6 11.05 -30.06 1.16
C ASP A 6 11.92 -30.27 -0.11
N ASP A 7 11.34 -30.22 -1.32
CA ASP A 7 12.12 -30.27 -2.56
C ASP A 7 12.75 -28.89 -2.84
N PRO A 8 14.09 -28.75 -2.84
CA PRO A 8 14.77 -27.48 -3.14
C PRO A 8 14.42 -26.92 -4.53
N ARG A 9 13.91 -27.75 -5.45
CA ARG A 9 13.41 -27.29 -6.76
C ARG A 9 12.10 -26.50 -6.64
N THR A 10 11.23 -26.85 -5.69
CA THR A 10 9.98 -26.14 -5.43
C THR A 10 10.26 -24.78 -4.81
N GLU A 11 11.18 -24.71 -3.85
CA GLU A 11 11.61 -23.45 -3.24
C GLU A 11 12.23 -22.51 -4.28
N ALA A 12 13.15 -23.01 -5.11
CA ALA A 12 13.79 -22.22 -6.17
C ALA A 12 12.77 -21.65 -7.17
N ALA A 13 11.75 -22.44 -7.55
CA ALA A 13 10.67 -21.98 -8.43
C ALA A 13 9.84 -20.87 -7.78
N VAL A 14 9.49 -20.99 -6.49
CA VAL A 14 8.76 -19.95 -5.74
C VAL A 14 9.56 -18.64 -5.69
N PHE A 15 10.85 -18.70 -5.35
CA PHE A 15 11.73 -17.52 -5.35
C PHE A 15 11.84 -16.85 -6.73
N GLN A 16 11.92 -17.65 -7.80
CA GLN A 16 11.98 -17.13 -9.16
C GLN A 16 10.67 -16.43 -9.55
N SER A 17 9.52 -17.01 -9.21
CA SER A 17 8.21 -16.39 -9.42
C SER A 17 8.05 -15.09 -8.61
N MET A 18 8.50 -15.06 -7.35
CA MET A 18 8.48 -13.86 -6.51
C MET A 18 9.37 -12.75 -7.08
N THR A 19 10.54 -13.10 -7.60
CA THR A 19 11.45 -12.15 -8.25
C THR A 19 10.80 -11.54 -9.51
N LEU A 20 10.16 -12.37 -10.33
CA LEU A 20 9.43 -11.91 -11.52
C LEU A 20 8.24 -11.00 -11.14
N LEU A 21 7.48 -11.36 -10.11
CA LEU A 21 6.38 -10.52 -9.61
C LEU A 21 6.89 -9.18 -9.05
N SER A 22 8.00 -9.18 -8.32
CA SER A 22 8.65 -7.96 -7.83
C SER A 22 9.10 -7.05 -8.98
N ALA A 23 9.72 -7.63 -10.01
CA ALA A 23 10.14 -6.89 -11.19
C ALA A 23 8.95 -6.32 -11.96
N LEU A 24 7.88 -7.10 -12.14
CA LEU A 24 6.66 -6.67 -12.84
C LEU A 24 5.91 -5.58 -12.08
N THR A 25 5.77 -5.70 -10.75
CA THR A 25 5.12 -4.69 -9.91
C THR A 25 5.91 -3.37 -9.94
N THR A 26 7.24 -3.45 -9.87
CA THR A 26 8.12 -2.29 -10.00
C THR A 26 8.01 -1.65 -11.39
N ALA A 27 8.04 -2.46 -12.46
CA ALA A 27 7.88 -1.98 -13.83
C ALA A 27 6.51 -1.31 -14.05
N ALA A 28 5.43 -1.87 -13.48
CA ALA A 28 4.10 -1.30 -13.53
C ALA A 28 4.02 0.05 -12.81
N ALA A 29 4.68 0.20 -11.65
CA ALA A 29 4.77 1.45 -10.91
C ALA A 29 5.53 2.54 -11.72
N VAL A 30 6.68 2.18 -12.29
CA VAL A 30 7.46 3.08 -13.16
C VAL A 30 6.66 3.49 -14.39
N TRP A 31 5.99 2.55 -15.04
CA TRP A 31 5.16 2.82 -16.21
C TRP A 31 3.99 3.75 -15.89
N ARG A 32 3.33 3.57 -14.74
CA ARG A 32 2.24 4.45 -14.28
C ARG A 32 2.75 5.88 -14.09
N ALA A 33 3.89 6.06 -13.42
CA ALA A 33 4.51 7.37 -13.23
C ALA A 33 4.90 8.04 -14.56
N ILE A 34 5.46 7.29 -15.52
CA ILE A 34 5.78 7.81 -16.86
C ILE A 34 4.50 8.24 -17.59
N ARG A 35 3.43 7.44 -17.52
CA ARG A 35 2.16 7.74 -18.17
C ARG A 35 1.51 9.00 -17.61
N GLU A 36 1.54 9.17 -16.29
CA GLU A 36 1.05 10.39 -15.62
C GLU A 36 1.81 11.62 -16.10
N ARG A 37 3.15 11.58 -16.12
CA ARG A 37 3.97 12.68 -16.66
C ARG A 37 3.68 12.97 -18.14
N ARG A 38 3.55 11.94 -18.98
CA ARG A 38 3.21 12.10 -20.41
C ARG A 38 1.82 12.68 -20.64
N ALA A 39 0.90 12.48 -19.70
CA ALA A 39 -0.42 13.10 -19.72
C ALA A 39 -0.43 14.55 -19.19
N GLY A 40 0.74 15.13 -18.88
CA GLY A 40 0.87 16.46 -18.27
C GLY A 40 0.43 16.49 -16.81
N GLN A 41 0.34 15.33 -16.16
CA GLN A 41 -0.13 15.17 -14.80
C GLN A 41 1.11 15.03 -13.91
N ASP A 42 1.54 16.13 -13.32
CA ASP A 42 2.62 16.13 -12.35
C ASP A 42 2.02 16.25 -10.93
N PRO A 43 2.04 15.19 -10.11
CA PRO A 43 1.53 15.22 -8.75
C PRO A 43 2.26 16.23 -7.84
N SER A 44 3.42 16.74 -8.25
CA SER A 44 4.18 17.75 -7.51
C SER A 44 3.77 19.20 -7.83
N ALA A 45 2.99 19.42 -8.89
CA ALA A 45 2.43 20.72 -9.21
C ALA A 45 1.06 20.88 -8.53
N GLN A 46 0.74 22.09 -8.08
CA GLN A 46 -0.60 22.39 -7.58
C GLN A 46 -1.63 22.21 -8.70
N GLU A 47 -2.52 21.24 -8.53
CA GLU A 47 -3.58 20.93 -9.48
C GLU A 47 -4.89 21.65 -9.09
N ALA A 48 -5.70 22.00 -10.08
CA ALA A 48 -7.01 22.60 -9.83
C ALA A 48 -7.94 21.62 -9.09
N GLU A 49 -8.75 22.13 -8.16
CA GLU A 49 -9.63 21.34 -7.29
C GLU A 49 -10.55 20.36 -8.06
N ALA A 50 -11.10 20.80 -9.20
CA ALA A 50 -11.96 19.98 -10.06
C ALA A 50 -11.25 18.73 -10.62
N VAL A 51 -9.92 18.77 -10.73
CA VAL A 51 -9.09 17.64 -11.17
C VAL A 51 -8.67 16.79 -9.98
N VAL A 52 -8.33 17.42 -8.85
CA VAL A 52 -7.83 16.76 -7.65
C VAL A 52 -8.89 15.90 -6.99
N ARG A 53 -10.13 16.39 -6.82
CA ARG A 53 -11.16 15.66 -6.06
C ARG A 53 -11.50 14.28 -6.63
N PRO A 54 -11.84 14.09 -7.92
CA PRO A 54 -12.12 12.75 -8.46
C PRO A 54 -10.93 11.80 -8.35
N ARG A 55 -9.72 12.34 -8.47
CA ARG A 55 -8.46 11.59 -8.36
C ARG A 55 -8.18 11.15 -6.93
N LEU A 56 -8.47 12.01 -5.97
CA LEU A 56 -8.37 11.72 -4.54
C LEU A 56 -9.41 10.66 -4.15
N HIS A 57 -10.65 10.78 -4.63
CA HIS A 57 -11.72 9.79 -4.42
C HIS A 57 -11.28 8.40 -4.88
N ARG A 58 -10.72 8.30 -6.09
CA ARG A 58 -10.18 7.04 -6.61
C ARG A 58 -9.05 6.50 -5.72
N ALA A 59 -8.09 7.34 -5.34
CA ALA A 59 -6.97 6.92 -4.51
C ALA A 59 -7.42 6.44 -3.12
N VAL A 60 -8.40 7.10 -2.49
CA VAL A 60 -9.00 6.69 -1.21
C VAL A 60 -9.70 5.34 -1.34
N ARG A 61 -10.47 5.12 -2.41
CA ARG A 61 -11.10 3.81 -2.67
C ARG A 61 -10.06 2.71 -2.87
N ASP A 62 -9.03 2.98 -3.67
CA ASP A 62 -7.97 2.01 -3.95
C ASP A 62 -7.15 1.72 -2.67
N LEU A 63 -6.98 2.72 -1.77
CA LEU A 63 -6.38 2.55 -0.43
C LEU A 63 -7.25 1.65 0.44
N SER A 64 -8.55 1.91 0.53
CA SER A 64 -9.52 1.11 1.30
C SER A 64 -9.48 -0.37 0.89
N ALA A 65 -9.49 -0.65 -0.41
CA ALA A 65 -9.39 -2.01 -0.93
C ALA A 65 -8.05 -2.67 -0.57
N THR A 66 -6.96 -1.91 -0.52
CA THR A 66 -5.64 -2.41 -0.14
C THR A 66 -5.54 -2.70 1.36
N LEU A 67 -6.08 -1.82 2.21
CA LEU A 67 -6.17 -2.04 3.66
C LEU A 67 -7.03 -3.25 4.00
N MET A 68 -8.16 -3.45 3.30
CA MET A 68 -8.97 -4.66 3.46
C MET A 68 -8.22 -5.94 3.10
N ARG A 69 -7.42 -5.93 2.02
CA ARG A 69 -6.59 -7.08 1.64
C ARG A 69 -5.54 -7.40 2.71
N LEU A 70 -4.85 -6.39 3.24
CA LEU A 70 -3.91 -6.55 4.35
C LEU A 70 -4.58 -7.14 5.59
N HIS A 71 -5.72 -6.58 5.99
CA HIS A 71 -6.46 -7.04 7.16
C HIS A 71 -6.97 -8.49 7.00
N ALA A 72 -7.47 -8.85 5.82
CA ALA A 72 -7.89 -10.22 5.52
C ALA A 72 -6.72 -11.22 5.57
N GLY A 73 -5.53 -10.81 5.12
CA GLY A 73 -4.31 -11.61 5.22
C GLY A 73 -3.91 -11.95 6.66
N LEU A 74 -4.04 -10.96 7.55
CA LEU A 74 -3.75 -11.07 8.99
C LEU A 74 -4.78 -11.92 9.77
N ALA A 75 -6.05 -11.87 9.38
CA ALA A 75 -7.13 -12.60 10.06
C ALA A 75 -7.09 -14.12 9.86
N CYS A 76 -6.19 -14.62 9.00
CA CYS A 76 -6.07 -16.03 8.67
C CYS A 76 -4.74 -16.58 9.23
N PRO A 77 -4.72 -17.11 10.47
CA PRO A 77 -3.51 -17.57 11.16
C PRO A 77 -2.90 -18.83 10.53
N PRO A 78 -1.60 -19.12 10.76
CA PRO A 78 -0.87 -20.10 9.97
C PRO A 78 -0.98 -21.52 10.55
N GLU A 79 -1.58 -22.43 9.79
CA GLU A 79 -1.10 -23.80 9.63
C GLU A 79 -0.54 -24.01 8.21
N ALA A 80 0.05 -22.96 7.64
CA ALA A 80 0.58 -23.01 6.28
C ALA A 80 2.01 -23.61 6.28
N PRO A 81 2.32 -24.54 5.36
CA PRO A 81 3.70 -25.04 5.20
C PRO A 81 4.66 -23.89 4.82
N PRO A 82 5.98 -24.03 5.04
CA PRO A 82 6.96 -22.94 4.90
C PRO A 82 6.89 -22.15 3.58
N PRO A 83 6.69 -22.77 2.39
CA PRO A 83 6.57 -22.03 1.13
C PRO A 83 5.34 -21.11 1.08
N ALA A 84 4.23 -21.52 1.67
CA ALA A 84 2.99 -20.74 1.70
C ALA A 84 3.08 -19.57 2.69
N ALA A 85 3.81 -19.73 3.79
CA ALA A 85 4.12 -18.64 4.72
C ALA A 85 4.99 -17.55 4.05
N LEU A 86 5.98 -17.95 3.24
CA LEU A 86 6.83 -17.02 2.49
C LEU A 86 6.04 -16.24 1.43
N VAL A 87 5.19 -16.93 0.65
CA VAL A 87 4.32 -16.28 -0.36
C VAL A 87 3.41 -15.26 0.31
N ARG A 88 2.80 -15.60 1.44
CA ARG A 88 1.96 -14.67 2.20
C ARG A 88 2.74 -13.45 2.67
N ARG A 89 3.94 -13.66 3.23
CA ARG A 89 4.80 -12.55 3.64
C ARG A 89 5.12 -11.62 2.47
N PHE A 90 5.33 -12.18 1.28
CA PHE A 90 5.56 -11.39 0.09
C PHE A 90 4.32 -10.61 -0.37
N ASP A 91 3.14 -11.25 -0.36
CA ASP A 91 1.87 -10.58 -0.67
C ASP A 91 1.59 -9.43 0.30
N ASP A 92 1.86 -9.62 1.60
CA ASP A 92 1.74 -8.59 2.63
C ASP A 92 2.68 -7.40 2.34
N LEU A 93 3.94 -7.68 1.97
CA LEU A 93 4.91 -6.65 1.59
C LEU A 93 4.49 -5.89 0.31
N LEU A 94 3.94 -6.58 -0.68
CA LEU A 94 3.43 -5.95 -1.90
C LEU A 94 2.23 -5.04 -1.60
N ALA A 95 1.29 -5.51 -0.80
CA ALA A 95 0.12 -4.73 -0.40
C ALA A 95 0.51 -3.53 0.49
N LEU A 96 1.48 -3.70 1.39
CA LEU A 96 2.04 -2.60 2.19
C LEU A 96 2.71 -1.54 1.30
N ARG A 97 3.49 -1.96 0.31
CA ARG A 97 4.10 -1.06 -0.67
C ARG A 97 3.06 -0.31 -1.48
N GLU A 98 2.02 -0.99 -1.94
CA GLU A 98 0.90 -0.36 -2.65
C GLU A 98 0.17 0.67 -1.77
N ALA A 99 -0.16 0.33 -0.53
CA ALA A 99 -0.79 1.25 0.42
C ALA A 99 0.08 2.49 0.68
N THR A 100 1.39 2.29 0.86
CA THR A 100 2.35 3.38 1.08
C THR A 100 2.40 4.34 -0.11
N GLN A 101 2.41 3.82 -1.34
CA GLN A 101 2.37 4.66 -2.56
C GLN A 101 1.04 5.43 -2.70
N LEU A 102 -0.07 4.81 -2.34
CA LEU A 102 -1.38 5.47 -2.33
C LEU A 102 -1.43 6.60 -1.30
N LEU A 103 -0.91 6.38 -0.09
CA LEU A 103 -0.81 7.41 0.95
C LEU A 103 0.07 8.59 0.52
N GLN A 104 1.21 8.31 -0.13
CA GLN A 104 2.04 9.37 -0.71
C GLN A 104 1.26 10.18 -1.74
N THR A 105 0.54 9.52 -2.65
CA THR A 105 -0.27 10.17 -3.69
C THR A 105 -1.39 11.02 -3.09
N ILE A 106 -2.07 10.50 -2.06
CA ILE A 106 -3.13 11.21 -1.34
C ILE A 106 -2.54 12.45 -0.65
N HIS A 107 -1.42 12.31 0.06
CA HIS A 107 -0.76 13.43 0.73
C HIS A 107 -0.43 14.58 -0.24
N GLN A 108 0.23 14.27 -1.36
CA GLN A 108 0.57 15.30 -2.36
C GLN A 108 -0.67 16.02 -2.91
N ARG A 109 -1.75 15.27 -3.14
CA ARG A 109 -3.00 15.85 -3.64
C ARG A 109 -3.75 16.67 -2.59
N LEU A 110 -3.71 16.28 -1.32
CA LEU A 110 -4.28 17.08 -0.24
C LEU A 110 -3.60 18.45 -0.13
N LEU A 111 -2.29 18.55 -0.39
CA LEU A 111 -1.58 19.84 -0.41
C LEU A 111 -2.11 20.79 -1.49
N SER A 112 -2.67 20.27 -2.59
CA SER A 112 -3.33 21.10 -3.62
C SER A 112 -4.73 21.59 -3.19
N LEU A 113 -5.34 20.95 -2.19
CA LEU A 113 -6.65 21.35 -1.65
C LEU A 113 -6.52 22.27 -0.44
N TYR A 114 -5.32 22.54 0.06
CA TYR A 114 -5.13 23.46 1.18
C TYR A 114 -5.56 24.89 0.78
N PRO A 115 -6.30 25.63 1.63
CA PRO A 115 -6.70 25.34 3.01
C PRO A 115 -8.09 24.70 3.16
N ALA A 116 -8.70 24.18 2.09
CA ALA A 116 -10.04 23.59 2.12
C ALA A 116 -10.12 22.24 2.85
N VAL A 117 -8.97 21.64 3.20
CA VAL A 117 -8.83 20.41 4.02
C VAL A 117 -8.07 20.73 5.30
N SER A 118 -8.32 19.99 6.37
CA SER A 118 -7.68 20.26 7.66
C SER A 118 -6.18 19.93 7.66
N GLU A 119 -5.37 20.74 8.34
CA GLU A 119 -3.94 20.47 8.53
C GLU A 119 -3.72 19.13 9.26
N ALA A 120 -4.59 18.83 10.24
CA ALA A 120 -4.54 17.58 10.98
C ALA A 120 -4.67 16.36 10.05
N LEU A 121 -5.58 16.39 9.07
CA LEU A 121 -5.72 15.32 8.08
C LEU A 121 -4.46 15.16 7.21
N VAL A 122 -3.89 16.28 6.75
CA VAL A 122 -2.66 16.24 5.93
C VAL A 122 -1.51 15.58 6.71
N GLU A 123 -1.37 15.92 7.99
CA GLU A 123 -0.35 15.35 8.87
C GLU A 123 -0.62 13.87 9.19
N ASP A 124 -1.86 13.46 9.40
CA ASP A 124 -2.21 12.06 9.63
C ASP A 124 -1.82 11.17 8.45
N VAL A 125 -2.15 11.61 7.23
CA VAL A 125 -1.75 10.88 6.01
C VAL A 125 -0.22 10.85 5.88
N ARG A 126 0.48 11.95 6.22
CA ARG A 126 1.95 12.01 6.20
C ARG A 126 2.56 11.01 7.18
N ARG A 127 2.06 10.96 8.41
CA ARG A 127 2.52 10.01 9.45
C ARG A 127 2.27 8.57 9.02
N GLN A 128 1.09 8.27 8.49
CA GLN A 128 0.75 6.93 8.02
C GLN A 128 1.66 6.50 6.86
N HIS A 129 1.94 7.39 5.91
CA HIS A 129 2.90 7.13 4.85
C HIS A 129 4.31 6.81 5.42
N HIS A 130 4.78 7.58 6.41
CA HIS A 130 6.07 7.32 7.03
C HIS A 130 6.10 6.00 7.81
N ALA A 131 5.02 5.65 8.51
CA ALA A 131 4.90 4.37 9.21
C ALA A 131 4.99 3.18 8.23
N GLY A 132 4.27 3.25 7.10
CA GLY A 132 4.33 2.22 6.06
C GLY A 132 5.72 2.09 5.44
N ARG A 133 6.41 3.21 5.22
CA ARG A 133 7.80 3.22 4.76
C ARG A 133 8.76 2.58 5.75
N ALA A 134 8.67 2.95 7.03
CA ALA A 134 9.50 2.38 8.08
C ALA A 134 9.31 0.87 8.16
N LEU A 135 8.07 0.39 8.07
CA LEU A 135 7.75 -1.04 8.10
C LEU A 135 8.28 -1.82 6.88
N LEU A 136 8.42 -1.18 5.71
CA LEU A 136 9.04 -1.79 4.52
C LEU A 136 10.57 -1.89 4.62
N GLU A 137 11.18 -1.04 5.44
CA GLU A 137 12.62 -0.98 5.68
C GLU A 137 13.02 -1.88 6.87
N ASP A 138 12.04 -2.35 7.66
CA ASP A 138 12.22 -3.20 8.83
C ASP A 138 12.21 -4.70 8.47
N GLU A 139 13.21 -5.43 8.96
CA GLU A 139 13.39 -6.88 8.74
C GLU A 139 12.99 -7.73 9.95
N ASP A 140 12.36 -7.15 10.98
CA ASP A 140 12.11 -7.80 12.27
C ASP A 140 10.95 -8.83 12.29
N ALA A 141 11.03 -9.77 13.23
CA ALA A 141 10.03 -10.79 13.55
C ALA A 141 8.70 -10.20 14.07
N ALA A 142 8.71 -8.95 14.54
CA ALA A 142 7.52 -8.22 14.98
C ALA A 142 6.60 -7.74 13.84
N PHE A 143 7.00 -7.94 12.58
CA PHE A 143 6.26 -7.43 11.41
C PHE A 143 4.77 -7.75 11.37
N PRO A 144 4.26 -8.96 11.71
CA PRO A 144 2.81 -9.22 11.66
C PRO A 144 2.02 -8.30 12.61
N ALA A 145 2.54 -8.05 13.81
CA ALA A 145 1.92 -7.15 14.78
C ALA A 145 2.01 -5.69 14.31
N ALA A 146 3.16 -5.28 13.77
CA ALA A 146 3.35 -3.94 13.23
C ALA A 146 2.48 -3.69 11.98
N LEU A 147 2.29 -4.70 11.13
CA LEU A 147 1.40 -4.64 9.97
C LEU A 147 -0.07 -4.53 10.39
N ALA A 148 -0.48 -5.24 11.44
CA ALA A 148 -1.81 -5.12 12.00
C ALA A 148 -2.08 -3.70 12.53
N ALA A 149 -1.16 -3.16 13.33
CA ALA A 149 -1.25 -1.78 13.82
C ALA A 149 -1.31 -0.77 12.66
N PHE A 150 -0.45 -0.94 11.64
CA PHE A 150 -0.48 -0.11 10.43
C PHE A 150 -1.84 -0.18 9.73
N ALA A 151 -2.43 -1.38 9.58
CA ALA A 151 -3.73 -1.52 8.92
C ALA A 151 -4.85 -0.83 9.71
N GLU A 152 -4.86 -0.97 11.03
CA GLU A 152 -5.84 -0.32 11.93
C GLU A 152 -5.75 1.21 11.87
N ASP A 153 -4.55 1.77 12.02
CA ASP A 153 -4.30 3.20 11.87
C ASP A 153 -4.68 3.68 10.46
N GLY A 154 -4.41 2.86 9.44
CA GLY A 154 -4.76 3.12 8.05
C GLY A 154 -6.26 3.28 7.85
N PHE A 155 -7.09 2.43 8.48
CA PHE A 155 -8.55 2.57 8.43
C PHE A 155 -9.04 3.83 9.14
N ALA A 156 -8.42 4.22 10.25
CA ALA A 156 -8.76 5.47 10.94
C ALA A 156 -8.48 6.70 10.05
N VAL A 157 -7.33 6.72 9.36
CA VAL A 157 -6.98 7.76 8.38
C VAL A 157 -7.94 7.76 7.19
N GLU A 158 -8.26 6.58 6.66
CA GLU A 158 -9.18 6.41 5.54
C GLU A 158 -10.59 6.90 5.86
N HIS A 159 -11.11 6.61 7.05
CA HIS A 159 -12.39 7.10 7.52
C HIS A 159 -12.41 8.64 7.60
N ARG A 160 -11.35 9.26 8.14
CA ARG A 160 -11.23 10.72 8.19
C ARG A 160 -11.12 11.36 6.80
N LEU A 161 -10.36 10.74 5.89
CA LEU A 161 -10.31 11.14 4.48
C LEU A 161 -11.72 11.15 3.88
N ARG A 162 -12.52 10.10 4.10
CA ARG A 162 -13.87 10.07 3.55
C ARG A 162 -14.77 11.16 4.12
N ALA A 163 -14.70 11.39 5.43
CA ALA A 163 -15.50 12.40 6.10
C ALA A 163 -15.21 13.82 5.57
N GLU A 164 -13.93 14.21 5.47
CA GLU A 164 -13.56 15.56 5.01
C GLU A 164 -13.78 15.77 3.50
N LEU A 165 -13.74 14.70 2.71
CA LEU A 165 -13.93 14.77 1.26
C LEU A 165 -15.39 14.63 0.83
N GLY A 166 -16.31 14.33 1.77
CA GLY A 166 -17.72 14.10 1.47
C GLY A 166 -17.95 12.80 0.69
N LEU A 167 -17.20 11.74 1.01
CA LEU A 167 -17.23 10.42 0.38
C LEU A 167 -18.10 9.39 1.13
N ALA A 168 -18.94 9.83 2.06
CA ALA A 168 -19.80 8.97 2.87
C ALA A 168 -20.95 8.35 2.04
#